data_AF-A0A955N5B3-F1
#
_entry.id   AF-A0A955N5B3-F1
#
_cell.length_a   1.000
_cell.length_b   1.000
_cell.length_c   1.000
_cell.angle_alpha   90.00
_cell.angle_beta   90.00
_cell.angle_gamma   90.00
#
_symmetry.space_group_name_H-M   'P 1'
#
loop_
_entity.id
_entity.type
_entity.pdbx_description
1 polymer ?
#
loop_
_entity_poly.entity_id
_entity_poly.type
_entity_poly.pdbx_seq_one_letter_code
_entity_poly.pdbx_strand_id
1 'polypeptide(L)'
;MAGSHHDLLTNLNEETALRTILEGTATVTGERFFEALVENLAKALHTHAAWVTEYFPESRHLKALAFYLNGSFLKDWGMDLAGTPC
;
A
#
# COMPACT_ATOMS: atom_id res chain seq x y z
N MET A 1 15.30 -7.51 -26.98
CA MET A 1 14.37 -8.49 -26.38
C MET A 1 13.70 -7.79 -25.20
N ALA A 2 12.54 -7.16 -25.45
CA ALA A 2 11.83 -6.38 -24.44
C ALA A 2 10.94 -7.35 -23.64
N GLY A 3 11.37 -7.66 -22.41
CA GLY A 3 10.58 -8.45 -21.47
C GLY A 3 9.39 -7.61 -20.99
N SER A 4 8.21 -8.08 -21.31
CA SER A 4 6.92 -7.54 -20.92
C SER A 4 6.83 -7.43 -19.38
N HIS A 5 6.67 -6.20 -18.87
CA HIS A 5 6.27 -5.94 -17.47
C HIS A 5 4.80 -6.31 -17.19
N HIS A 6 4.11 -6.94 -18.14
CA HIS A 6 2.68 -7.28 -18.07
C HIS A 6 2.40 -8.59 -17.33
N ASP A 7 3.42 -9.40 -16.99
CA ASP A 7 3.22 -10.77 -16.49
C ASP A 7 3.05 -10.94 -14.98
N LEU A 8 3.20 -9.87 -14.18
CA LEU A 8 3.04 -9.94 -12.72
C LEU A 8 1.58 -9.89 -12.26
N LEU A 9 0.71 -9.23 -13.04
CA LEU A 9 -0.71 -9.10 -12.74
C LEU A 9 -1.54 -10.25 -13.32
N THR A 10 -1.11 -10.87 -14.43
CA THR A 10 -1.83 -11.96 -15.11
C THR A 10 -1.94 -13.25 -14.28
N ASN A 11 -1.07 -13.44 -13.28
CA ASN A 11 -1.14 -14.57 -12.33
C ASN A 11 -1.92 -14.24 -11.05
N LEU A 12 -2.27 -12.97 -10.82
CA LEU A 12 -3.18 -12.60 -9.74
C LEU A 12 -4.60 -12.95 -10.20
N ASN A 13 -5.29 -13.77 -9.41
CA ASN A 13 -6.74 -13.81 -9.52
C ASN A 13 -7.28 -12.51 -8.93
N GLU A 14 -7.37 -11.48 -9.77
CA GLU A 14 -7.77 -10.11 -9.42
C GLU A 14 -9.04 -10.08 -8.58
N GLU A 15 -10.03 -10.91 -8.90
CA GLU A 15 -11.28 -11.02 -8.16
C GLU A 15 -11.04 -11.52 -6.72
N THR A 16 -10.17 -12.53 -6.56
CA THR A 16 -9.85 -13.07 -5.23
C THR A 16 -9.02 -12.09 -4.41
N ALA A 17 -8.07 -11.39 -5.04
CA ALA A 17 -7.29 -10.35 -4.38
C ALA A 17 -8.20 -9.19 -3.92
N LEU A 18 -9.08 -8.71 -4.80
CA LEU A 18 -10.04 -7.65 -4.48
C LEU A 18 -11.00 -8.08 -3.37
N ARG A 19 -11.55 -9.30 -3.44
CA ARG A 19 -12.43 -9.84 -2.40
C ARG A 19 -11.70 -9.91 -1.05
N THR A 20 -10.45 -10.38 -1.02
CA THR A 20 -9.64 -10.44 0.21
C THR A 20 -9.48 -9.07 0.85
N ILE A 21 -9.19 -8.04 0.04
CA ILE A 21 -9.05 -6.65 0.51
C ILE A 21 -10.40 -6.12 1.05
N LEU A 22 -11.50 -6.35 0.32
CA LEU A 22 -12.83 -5.89 0.73
C LEU A 22 -13.29 -6.56 2.04
N GLU A 23 -13.16 -7.88 2.14
CA GLU A 23 -13.54 -8.63 3.35
C GLU A 23 -12.69 -8.24 4.56
N GLY A 24 -11.38 -8.04 4.35
CA GLY A 24 -10.44 -7.63 5.39
C GLY A 24 -10.64 -6.18 5.88
N THR A 25 -11.42 -5.36 5.17
CA THR A 25 -11.65 -3.95 5.51
C THR A 25 -13.11 -3.62 5.84
N ALA A 26 -14.06 -4.52 5.58
CA ALA A 26 -15.50 -4.26 5.66
C ALA A 26 -16.01 -3.79 7.05
N THR A 27 -15.31 -4.16 8.13
CA THR A 27 -15.74 -3.88 9.51
C THR A 27 -14.90 -2.84 10.23
N VAL A 28 -13.85 -2.32 9.59
CA VAL A 28 -12.90 -1.37 10.20
C VAL A 28 -13.08 0.03 9.63
N THR A 29 -12.96 1.04 10.49
CA THR A 29 -13.11 2.45 10.13
C THR A 29 -11.99 3.29 10.76
N GLY A 30 -11.81 4.52 10.27
CA GLY A 30 -10.77 5.43 10.77
C GLY A 30 -9.35 4.95 10.47
N GLU A 31 -8.40 5.22 11.36
CA GLU A 31 -6.99 4.83 11.18
C GLU A 31 -6.79 3.32 10.99
N ARG A 32 -7.59 2.51 11.70
CA ARG A 32 -7.54 1.04 11.63
C ARG A 32 -7.95 0.50 10.26
N PHE A 33 -8.73 1.25 9.49
CA PHE A 33 -9.03 0.88 8.10
C PHE A 33 -7.77 0.90 7.24
N PHE A 34 -6.93 1.92 7.37
CA PHE A 34 -5.70 2.03 6.57
C PHE A 34 -4.70 0.92 6.92
N GLU A 35 -4.56 0.57 8.21
CA GLU A 35 -3.73 -0.56 8.65
C GLU A 35 -4.18 -1.87 8.00
N ALA A 36 -5.47 -2.19 8.10
CA ALA A 36 -6.03 -3.40 7.51
C ALA A 36 -5.89 -3.40 5.98
N LEU A 37 -6.09 -2.26 5.32
CA LEU A 37 -5.95 -2.12 3.87
C LEU A 37 -4.52 -2.43 3.42
N VAL A 38 -3.51 -1.80 4.00
CA VAL A 38 -2.11 -1.98 3.57
C VAL A 38 -1.58 -3.38 3.88
N GLU A 39 -2.01 -3.98 4.98
CA GLU A 39 -1.65 -5.37 5.31
C GLU A 39 -2.27 -6.35 4.31
N ASN A 40 -3.56 -6.21 4.00
CA ASN A 40 -4.24 -7.06 3.02
C ASN A 40 -3.68 -6.85 1.61
N LEU A 41 -3.35 -5.62 1.22
CA LEU A 41 -2.68 -5.33 -0.05
C LEU A 41 -1.32 -6.04 -0.15
N ALA A 42 -0.49 -5.91 0.90
CA ALA A 42 0.82 -6.53 0.91
C ALA A 42 0.75 -8.06 0.78
N LYS A 43 -0.21 -8.68 1.50
CA LYS A 43 -0.46 -10.12 1.46
C LYS A 43 -1.02 -10.60 0.13
N ALA A 44 -2.02 -9.91 -0.41
CA ALA A 44 -2.69 -10.30 -1.65
C ALA A 44 -1.78 -10.17 -2.88
N LEU A 45 -0.92 -9.15 -2.89
CA LEU A 45 -0.01 -8.87 -4.01
C LEU A 45 1.39 -9.48 -3.83
N HIS A 46 1.64 -10.16 -2.72
CA HIS A 46 2.96 -10.68 -2.35
C HIS A 46 4.10 -9.63 -2.43
N THR A 47 3.79 -8.37 -2.07
CA THR A 47 4.77 -7.28 -2.09
C THR A 47 5.45 -7.12 -0.73
N HIS A 48 6.68 -6.64 -0.74
CA HIS A 48 7.48 -6.42 0.46
C HIS A 48 6.93 -5.29 1.34
N ALA A 49 6.25 -4.32 0.72
CA ALA A 49 5.72 -3.15 1.38
C ALA A 49 4.45 -2.62 0.70
N ALA A 50 3.54 -2.07 1.50
CA ALA A 50 2.41 -1.29 1.07
C ALA A 50 2.15 -0.16 2.08
N TRP A 51 1.75 1.00 1.59
CA TRP A 51 1.41 2.15 2.43
C TRP A 51 0.31 2.99 1.82
N VAL A 52 -0.37 3.75 2.68
CA VAL A 52 -1.25 4.86 2.31
C VAL A 52 -0.65 6.10 2.94
N THR A 53 -0.52 7.18 2.18
CA THR A 53 0.04 8.45 2.64
C THR A 53 -0.89 9.62 2.37
N GLU A 54 -0.89 10.58 3.30
CA GLU A 54 -1.38 11.93 3.06
C GLU A 54 -0.27 12.76 2.41
N TYR A 55 -0.63 13.54 1.38
CA TYR A 55 0.28 14.47 0.70
C TYR A 55 -0.05 15.91 1.10
N PHE A 56 0.96 16.64 1.57
CA PHE A 56 0.90 18.05 1.94
C PHE A 56 1.51 18.91 0.82
N PRO A 57 0.69 19.60 -0.01
CA PRO A 57 1.20 20.29 -1.19
C PRO A 57 2.13 21.47 -0.89
N GLU A 58 1.88 22.18 0.22
CA GLU A 58 2.62 23.39 0.59
C GLU A 58 4.08 23.10 0.93
N SER A 59 4.32 22.00 1.65
CA SER A 59 5.66 21.54 2.04
C SER A 59 6.22 20.47 1.11
N ARG A 60 5.42 19.98 0.15
CA ARG A 60 5.72 18.79 -0.66
C ARG A 60 6.11 17.58 0.18
N HIS A 61 5.40 17.36 1.28
CA HIS A 61 5.69 16.32 2.27
C HIS A 61 4.67 15.17 2.18
N LEU A 62 5.14 13.94 2.38
CA LEU A 62 4.31 12.74 2.53
C LEU A 62 4.33 12.29 3.99
N LYS A 63 3.15 12.00 4.56
CA LYS A 63 3.02 11.33 5.86
C LYS A 63 2.24 10.04 5.68
N ALA A 64 2.79 8.92 6.16
CA ALA A 64 2.04 7.66 6.15
C ALA A 64 0.85 7.74 7.11
N LEU A 65 -0.32 7.37 6.60
CA LEU A 65 -1.50 7.03 7.41
C LEU A 65 -1.40 5.59 7.93
N ALA A 66 -0.83 4.69 7.12
CA ALA A 66 -0.43 3.35 7.52
C ALA A 66 0.70 2.86 6.60
N PHE A 67 1.66 2.12 7.16
CA PHE A 67 2.76 1.55 6.39
C PHE A 67 3.07 0.14 6.92
N TYR A 68 2.78 -0.87 6.10
CA TYR A 68 3.19 -2.25 6.34
C TYR A 68 4.46 -2.56 5.57
N LEU A 69 5.52 -2.94 6.29
CA LEU A 69 6.82 -3.31 5.75
C LEU A 69 7.26 -4.63 6.37
N ASN A 70 7.53 -5.62 5.53
CA ASN A 70 8.15 -6.88 5.92
C ASN A 70 7.51 -7.57 7.14
N GLY A 71 6.17 -7.67 7.17
CA GLY A 71 5.47 -8.34 8.28
C GLY A 71 5.16 -7.45 9.49
N SER A 72 5.45 -6.15 9.43
CA SER A 72 5.30 -5.24 10.57
C SER A 72 4.80 -3.86 10.15
N PHE A 73 4.15 -3.15 11.07
CA PHE A 73 3.75 -1.76 10.87
C PHE A 73 4.87 -0.79 11.26
N LEU A 74 5.25 0.09 10.33
CA LEU A 74 6.07 1.26 10.61
C LEU A 74 5.19 2.41 11.08
N LYS A 75 5.61 3.07 12.16
CA LYS A 75 4.92 4.23 12.73
C LYS A 75 5.67 5.51 12.39
N ASP A 76 4.93 6.62 12.31
CA ASP A 76 5.46 7.97 12.14
C ASP A 76 6.38 8.15 10.92
N TRP A 77 6.16 7.36 9.88
CA TRP A 77 6.92 7.49 8.64
C TRP A 77 6.44 8.70 7.84
N GLY A 78 7.40 9.47 7.34
CA GLY A 78 7.17 10.56 6.41
C GLY A 78 8.44 10.94 5.67
N MET A 79 8.30 11.63 4.55
CA MET A 79 9.41 12.08 3.74
C MET A 79 9.06 13.31 2.90
N ASP A 80 10.06 14.11 2.58
CA ASP A 80 9.92 15.16 1.57
C ASP A 80 10.01 14.56 0.16
N LEU A 81 9.13 14.98 -0.74
CA LEU A 81 9.21 14.60 -2.16
C LEU A 81 10.39 15.27 -2.87
N ALA A 82 10.91 16.37 -2.34
CA ALA A 82 12.02 17.09 -2.95
C ALA A 82 13.26 16.18 -3.04
N GLY A 83 13.82 16.05 -4.24
CA GLY A 83 14.99 15.19 -4.48
C GLY A 83 14.67 13.71 -4.67
N THR A 84 13.39 13.32 -4.66
CA THR A 84 12.95 11.98 -5.04
C THR A 84 12.57 11.94 -6.53
N PRO A 85 12.55 10.76 -7.18
CA PRO A 85 12.03 10.60 -8.54
C PRO A 85 10.50 10.77 -8.67
N CYS A 86 9.79 10.95 -7.55
CA CYS A 86 8.33 11.04 -7.45
C CYS A 86 7.81 12.47 -7.59
#